data_AF-A0A4R8IL86-F1
#
_entry.id   AF-A0A4R8IL86-F1
#
_cell.length_a   1.000
_cell.length_b   1.000
_cell.length_c   1.000
_cell.angle_alpha   90.00
_cell.angle_beta   90.00
_cell.angle_gamma   90.00
#
_symmetry.space_group_name_H-M   'P 1'
#
loop_
_entity.id
_entity.type
_entity.pdbx_description
1 polymer ?
#
loop_
_entity_poly.entity_id
_entity_poly.type
_entity_poly.pdbx_seq_one_letter_code
_entity_poly.pdbx_strand_id
1 'polypeptide(L)'
;MTLHRFFLIVALSLSLGNCAYLHSFDANLAEKIDQWIEEEKYHKALKTLEHVKDNKADYALLMQKREQIIKLAEKLEQKTISRTNQLVRNNEWHKAAQLYEKNLEKIPEHEKLRQSYADFLEKRQAYLKDLELRLLIKKSAWLGNNTVLYDKIKKAIPGNYQSVSGVRDYEHDREQALQALIECIRTSSSANRLDLAKTCLSLAQRIDRDIQYDPRVASARKKINQEKAASLRQYKQKTTDILSNLRQGYSLDNLQRSHDHLKASSDFPSLDKEAMGLLDELDRHLKAGIEQRMESARRLYSNGKIEHALQIWESLQTIAPDNQKLNGYIDRAHRVLKKLRQLQEKEPGIPSLQNQN
;
A
#
# COMPACT_ATOMS: atom_id res chain seq x y z
N MET A 1 -28.42 -48.53 4.67
CA MET A 1 -27.75 -48.28 5.97
C MET A 1 -27.39 -46.80 6.22
N THR A 2 -27.89 -45.85 5.42
CA THR A 2 -27.59 -44.41 5.57
C THR A 2 -28.68 -43.63 6.31
N LEU A 3 -29.96 -44.06 6.24
CA LEU A 3 -31.08 -43.41 6.95
C LEU A 3 -31.01 -43.57 8.48
N HIS A 4 -30.60 -44.74 8.99
CA HIS A 4 -30.48 -44.98 10.44
C HIS A 4 -29.36 -44.15 11.09
N ARG A 5 -28.29 -43.86 10.33
CA ARG A 5 -27.20 -42.99 10.82
C ARG A 5 -27.63 -41.52 10.90
N PHE A 6 -28.51 -41.07 10.00
CA PHE A 6 -29.07 -39.71 10.06
C PHE A 6 -30.02 -39.53 11.25
N PHE A 7 -30.86 -40.53 11.55
CA PHE A 7 -31.77 -40.48 12.70
C PHE A 7 -31.04 -40.50 14.06
N LEU A 8 -29.94 -41.26 14.17
CA LEU A 8 -29.10 -41.31 15.37
C LEU A 8 -28.36 -39.99 15.64
N ILE A 9 -27.95 -39.26 14.60
CA ILE A 9 -27.25 -37.97 14.74
C ILE A 9 -28.24 -36.86 15.13
N VAL A 10 -29.48 -36.90 14.64
CA VAL A 10 -30.54 -35.95 15.03
C VAL A 10 -31.04 -36.21 16.46
N ALA A 11 -31.16 -37.46 16.89
CA ALA A 11 -31.56 -37.79 18.27
C ALA A 11 -30.47 -37.41 19.31
N LEU A 12 -29.19 -37.46 18.93
CA LEU A 12 -28.08 -37.12 19.83
C LEU A 12 -27.94 -35.60 20.04
N SER A 13 -28.23 -34.77 19.04
CA SER A 13 -28.21 -33.30 19.17
C SER A 13 -29.36 -32.74 20.01
N LEU A 14 -30.51 -33.43 20.06
CA LEU A 14 -31.65 -33.10 20.92
C LEU A 14 -31.40 -33.39 22.42
N SER A 15 -30.40 -34.22 22.76
CA SER A 15 -30.11 -34.57 24.16
C SER A 15 -29.27 -33.52 24.92
N LEU A 16 -28.56 -32.63 24.22
CA LEU A 16 -27.71 -31.61 24.85
C LEU A 16 -28.48 -30.40 25.41
N GLY A 17 -29.72 -30.17 24.95
CA GLY A 17 -30.62 -29.15 25.51
C GLY A 17 -31.22 -29.56 26.87
N ASN A 18 -31.38 -30.86 27.11
CA ASN A 18 -32.08 -31.38 28.28
C ASN A 18 -31.28 -31.27 29.59
N CYS A 19 -29.96 -31.13 29.53
CA CYS A 19 -29.13 -31.01 30.75
C CYS A 19 -29.29 -29.64 31.42
N ALA A 20 -29.46 -28.56 30.66
CA ALA A 20 -29.66 -27.22 31.23
C ALA A 20 -31.03 -27.10 31.92
N TYR A 21 -32.06 -27.70 31.31
CA TYR A 21 -33.40 -27.79 31.91
C TYR A 21 -33.39 -28.62 33.20
N LEU A 22 -32.68 -29.75 33.23
CA LEU A 22 -32.56 -30.57 34.44
C LEU A 22 -31.92 -29.79 35.60
N HIS A 23 -30.85 -29.05 35.32
CA HIS A 23 -30.14 -28.27 36.33
C HIS A 23 -30.96 -27.11 36.92
N SER A 24 -31.98 -26.59 36.22
CA SER A 24 -32.77 -25.48 36.76
C SER A 24 -33.60 -25.87 38.00
N PHE A 25 -33.87 -27.16 38.18
CA PHE A 25 -34.57 -27.72 39.35
C PHE A 25 -33.64 -28.02 40.53
N ASP A 26 -32.33 -27.85 40.38
CA ASP A 26 -31.38 -28.14 41.45
C ASP A 26 -31.66 -27.25 42.69
N ALA A 27 -31.64 -27.88 43.87
CA ALA A 27 -31.85 -27.20 45.15
C ALA A 27 -30.67 -26.25 45.49
N ASN A 28 -29.46 -26.55 45.00
CA ASN A 28 -28.26 -25.75 45.17
C ASN A 28 -27.84 -25.00 43.90
N LEU A 29 -28.82 -24.60 43.07
CA LEU A 29 -28.54 -23.94 41.79
C LEU A 29 -27.69 -22.67 41.95
N ALA A 30 -27.92 -21.88 43.00
CA ALA A 30 -27.15 -20.66 43.25
C ALA A 30 -25.63 -20.94 43.38
N GLU A 31 -25.23 -21.98 44.12
CA GLU A 31 -23.83 -22.39 44.29
C GLU A 31 -23.23 -22.93 42.98
N LYS A 32 -24.01 -23.71 42.21
CA LYS A 32 -23.60 -24.21 40.90
C LYS A 32 -23.37 -23.07 39.90
N ILE A 33 -24.21 -22.03 39.95
CA ILE A 33 -24.04 -20.83 39.14
C ILE A 33 -22.74 -20.10 39.52
N ASP A 34 -22.42 -20.00 40.81
CA ASP A 34 -21.16 -19.39 41.26
C ASP A 34 -19.94 -20.17 40.76
N GLN A 35 -19.97 -21.50 40.83
CA GLN A 35 -18.93 -22.33 40.22
C GLN A 35 -18.79 -22.10 38.71
N TRP A 36 -19.91 -21.99 37.97
CA TRP A 36 -19.84 -21.72 36.54
C TRP A 36 -19.35 -20.31 36.22
N ILE A 37 -19.59 -19.33 37.08
CA ILE A 37 -19.01 -18.00 36.95
C ILE A 37 -17.48 -18.07 37.11
N GLU A 38 -16.98 -18.78 38.13
CA GLU A 38 -15.55 -18.97 38.37
C GLU A 38 -14.84 -19.69 37.22
N GLU A 39 -15.51 -20.68 36.62
CA GLU A 39 -15.02 -21.43 35.47
C GLU A 39 -15.23 -20.70 34.11
N GLU A 40 -15.74 -19.47 34.12
CA GLU A 40 -16.12 -18.68 32.94
C GLU A 40 -17.11 -19.39 31.99
N LYS A 41 -17.93 -20.30 32.52
CA LYS A 41 -18.98 -21.06 31.80
C LYS A 41 -20.27 -20.26 31.68
N TYR A 42 -20.17 -19.02 31.20
CA TYR A 42 -21.28 -18.06 31.16
C TYR A 42 -22.47 -18.55 30.33
N HIS A 43 -22.23 -19.16 29.16
CA HIS A 43 -23.30 -19.74 28.35
C HIS A 43 -24.12 -20.79 29.11
N LYS A 44 -23.45 -21.70 29.82
CA LYS A 44 -24.11 -22.76 30.59
C LYS A 44 -24.97 -22.16 31.69
N ALA A 45 -24.44 -21.15 32.39
CA ALA A 45 -25.17 -20.47 33.46
C ALA A 45 -26.40 -19.72 32.92
N LEU A 46 -26.27 -18.92 31.87
CA LEU A 46 -27.39 -18.18 31.28
C LEU A 46 -28.48 -19.12 30.75
N LYS A 47 -28.10 -20.16 30.01
CA LYS A 47 -29.04 -21.14 29.45
C LYS A 47 -29.81 -21.89 30.55
N THR A 48 -29.16 -22.18 31.67
CA THR A 48 -29.84 -22.83 32.82
C THR A 48 -30.83 -21.86 33.47
N LEU A 49 -30.45 -20.58 33.62
CA LEU A 49 -31.30 -19.55 34.23
C LEU A 49 -32.53 -19.20 33.39
N GLU A 50 -32.51 -19.40 32.07
CA GLU A 50 -33.69 -19.25 31.19
C GLU A 50 -34.83 -20.21 31.52
N HIS A 51 -34.55 -21.31 32.21
CA HIS A 51 -35.54 -22.33 32.58
C HIS A 51 -36.05 -22.21 34.03
N VAL A 52 -35.59 -21.21 34.79
CA VAL A 52 -36.02 -21.00 36.19
C VAL A 52 -37.38 -20.29 36.22
N LYS A 53 -38.31 -20.81 37.02
CA LYS A 53 -39.66 -20.23 37.20
C LYS A 53 -39.69 -19.19 38.34
N ASP A 54 -40.59 -18.22 38.21
CA ASP A 54 -40.81 -17.10 39.13
C ASP A 54 -41.28 -17.49 40.54
N ASN A 55 -41.89 -18.66 40.68
CA ASN A 55 -42.35 -19.20 41.95
C ASN A 55 -41.27 -19.89 42.82
N LYS A 56 -40.01 -19.89 42.38
CA LYS A 56 -38.89 -20.47 43.15
C LYS A 56 -38.46 -19.52 44.27
N ALA A 57 -38.20 -20.05 45.46
CA ALA A 57 -37.90 -19.24 46.66
C ALA A 57 -36.68 -18.32 46.49
N ASP A 58 -35.69 -18.72 45.68
CA ASP A 58 -34.47 -17.97 45.39
C ASP A 58 -34.50 -17.21 44.04
N TYR A 59 -35.68 -17.07 43.41
CA TYR A 59 -35.81 -16.49 42.08
C TYR A 59 -35.16 -15.10 41.95
N ALA A 60 -35.40 -14.19 42.92
CA ALA A 60 -34.83 -12.85 42.90
C ALA A 60 -33.29 -12.86 42.93
N LEU A 61 -32.70 -13.74 43.74
CA LEU A 61 -31.25 -13.92 43.81
C LEU A 61 -30.69 -14.47 42.48
N LEU A 62 -31.35 -15.45 41.88
CA LEU A 62 -30.94 -16.04 40.60
C LEU A 62 -31.02 -15.03 39.46
N MET A 63 -32.03 -14.15 39.44
CA MET A 63 -32.12 -13.07 38.44
C MET A 63 -31.05 -11.99 38.66
N GLN A 64 -30.69 -11.67 39.90
CA GLN A 64 -29.54 -10.79 40.17
C GLN A 64 -28.23 -11.40 39.63
N LYS A 65 -28.01 -12.71 39.85
CA LYS A 65 -26.85 -13.42 39.30
C LYS A 65 -26.87 -13.44 37.77
N ARG A 66 -28.06 -13.56 37.14
CA ARG A 66 -28.20 -13.46 35.68
C ARG A 66 -27.65 -12.15 35.14
N GLU A 67 -28.03 -11.02 35.74
CA GLU A 67 -27.55 -9.70 35.34
C GLU A 67 -26.03 -9.54 35.54
N GLN A 68 -25.48 -10.14 36.60
CA GLN A 68 -24.03 -10.19 36.80
C GLN A 68 -23.32 -11.00 35.70
N ILE A 69 -23.86 -12.17 35.34
CA ILE A 69 -23.28 -13.03 34.30
C ILE A 69 -23.29 -12.31 32.94
N ILE A 70 -24.37 -11.60 32.61
CA ILE A 70 -24.45 -10.81 31.37
C ILE A 70 -23.31 -9.80 31.31
N LYS A 71 -23.08 -9.02 32.38
CA LYS A 71 -21.97 -8.05 32.44
C LYS A 71 -20.60 -8.70 32.32
N LEU A 72 -20.40 -9.88 32.93
CA LEU A 72 -19.15 -10.63 32.83
C LEU A 72 -18.92 -11.16 31.40
N ALA A 73 -19.97 -11.65 30.74
CA ALA A 73 -19.94 -12.11 29.36
C ALA A 73 -19.61 -10.96 28.39
N GLU A 74 -20.23 -9.78 28.57
CA GLU A 74 -19.92 -8.57 27.81
C GLU A 74 -18.46 -8.12 28.00
N LYS A 75 -17.94 -8.20 29.23
CA LYS A 75 -16.53 -7.88 29.52
C LYS A 75 -15.58 -8.87 28.85
N LEU A 76 -15.91 -10.17 28.85
CA LEU A 76 -15.13 -11.20 28.15
C LEU A 76 -15.13 -10.93 26.64
N GLU A 77 -16.29 -10.61 26.05
CA GLU A 77 -16.39 -10.21 24.64
C GLU A 77 -15.45 -9.05 24.31
N GLN A 78 -15.55 -7.93 25.04
CA GLN A 78 -14.74 -6.74 24.80
C GLN A 78 -13.23 -7.02 24.92
N LYS A 79 -12.84 -7.78 25.95
CA LYS A 79 -11.45 -8.19 26.16
C LYS A 79 -10.94 -9.07 25.02
N THR A 80 -11.78 -9.99 24.55
CA THR A 80 -11.46 -10.90 23.43
C THR A 80 -11.19 -10.09 22.16
N ILE A 81 -12.13 -9.22 21.77
CA ILE A 81 -12.01 -8.40 20.57
C ILE A 81 -10.76 -7.50 20.64
N SER A 82 -10.56 -6.82 21.77
CA SER A 82 -9.39 -5.93 21.95
C SER A 82 -8.06 -6.68 21.87
N ARG A 83 -7.95 -7.82 22.58
CA ARG A 83 -6.72 -8.62 22.60
C ARG A 83 -6.45 -9.27 21.26
N THR A 84 -7.47 -9.77 20.56
CA THR A 84 -7.30 -10.31 19.21
C THR A 84 -6.83 -9.23 18.24
N ASN A 85 -7.41 -8.02 18.28
CA ASN A 85 -6.93 -6.91 17.46
C ASN A 85 -5.45 -6.56 17.72
N GLN A 86 -4.99 -6.69 18.97
CA GLN A 86 -3.56 -6.55 19.29
C GLN A 86 -2.72 -7.67 18.70
N LEU A 87 -3.14 -8.93 18.81
CA LEU A 87 -2.45 -10.08 18.22
C LEU A 87 -2.35 -9.95 16.69
N VAL A 88 -3.42 -9.50 16.02
CA VAL A 88 -3.41 -9.24 14.58
C VAL A 88 -2.40 -8.16 14.21
N ARG A 89 -2.33 -7.04 14.94
CA ARG A 89 -1.31 -6.00 14.72
C ARG A 89 0.13 -6.50 14.88
N ASN A 90 0.32 -7.53 15.70
CA ASN A 90 1.61 -8.18 15.90
C ASN A 90 1.89 -9.34 14.92
N ASN A 91 1.04 -9.54 13.89
CA ASN A 91 1.09 -10.67 12.97
C ASN A 91 0.89 -12.06 13.63
N GLU A 92 0.33 -12.11 14.83
CA GLU A 92 0.05 -13.34 15.58
C GLU A 92 -1.32 -13.95 15.21
N TRP A 93 -1.57 -14.12 13.91
CA TRP A 93 -2.86 -14.53 13.34
C TRP A 93 -3.40 -15.87 13.89
N HIS A 94 -2.51 -16.83 14.17
CA HIS A 94 -2.91 -18.13 14.72
C HIS A 94 -3.43 -18.00 16.16
N LYS A 95 -2.69 -17.28 17.02
CA LYS A 95 -3.09 -17.03 18.41
C LYS A 95 -4.38 -16.22 18.49
N ALA A 96 -4.57 -15.26 17.57
CA ALA A 96 -5.82 -14.52 17.41
C ALA A 96 -7.01 -15.45 17.13
N ALA A 97 -6.86 -16.43 16.23
CA ALA A 97 -7.90 -17.40 15.92
C ALA A 97 -8.24 -18.29 17.14
N GLN A 98 -7.20 -18.84 17.79
CA GLN A 98 -7.38 -19.66 19.00
C GLN A 98 -8.11 -18.91 20.12
N LEU A 99 -7.85 -17.61 20.27
CA LEU A 99 -8.50 -16.78 21.27
C LEU A 99 -9.99 -16.58 20.98
N TYR A 100 -10.38 -16.38 19.71
CA TYR A 100 -11.79 -16.34 19.31
C TYR A 100 -12.47 -17.68 19.53
N GLU A 101 -11.89 -18.77 19.02
CA GLU A 101 -12.44 -20.13 19.12
C GLU A 101 -12.71 -20.49 20.59
N LYS A 102 -11.71 -20.30 21.46
CA LYS A 102 -11.84 -20.55 22.91
C LYS A 102 -12.94 -19.75 23.58
N ASN A 103 -13.11 -18.47 23.23
CA ASN A 103 -14.08 -17.61 23.92
C ASN A 103 -15.49 -17.70 23.32
N LEU A 104 -15.63 -18.08 22.05
CA LEU A 104 -16.91 -18.41 21.44
C LEU A 104 -17.53 -19.67 22.05
N GLU A 105 -16.73 -20.65 22.50
CA GLU A 105 -17.25 -21.80 23.27
C GLU A 105 -17.91 -21.36 24.59
N LYS A 106 -17.41 -20.28 25.21
CA LYS A 106 -17.91 -19.76 26.50
C LYS A 106 -19.14 -18.87 26.37
N ILE A 107 -19.26 -18.14 25.26
CA ILE A 107 -20.33 -17.17 24.97
C ILE A 107 -20.77 -17.24 23.49
N PRO A 108 -21.35 -18.37 23.02
CA PRO A 108 -21.63 -18.61 21.60
C PRO A 108 -22.78 -17.76 21.04
N GLU A 109 -23.65 -17.24 21.91
CA GLU A 109 -24.81 -16.41 21.53
C GLU A 109 -24.47 -14.92 21.41
N HIS A 110 -23.24 -14.51 21.77
CA HIS A 110 -22.83 -13.11 21.68
C HIS A 110 -22.59 -12.68 20.23
N GLU A 111 -23.58 -12.00 19.66
CA GLU A 111 -23.60 -11.61 18.26
C GLU A 111 -22.39 -10.75 17.87
N LYS A 112 -22.01 -9.81 18.72
CA LYS A 112 -20.86 -8.94 18.44
C LYS A 112 -19.53 -9.69 18.43
N LEU A 113 -19.37 -10.73 19.26
CA LEU A 113 -18.20 -11.61 19.19
C LEU A 113 -18.19 -12.42 17.89
N ARG A 114 -19.34 -12.98 17.49
CA ARG A 114 -19.49 -13.75 16.24
C ARG A 114 -19.17 -12.89 15.02
N GLN A 115 -19.75 -11.70 14.94
CA GLN A 115 -19.48 -10.74 13.86
C GLN A 115 -18.00 -10.35 13.82
N SER A 116 -17.41 -10.04 14.99
CA SER A 116 -15.99 -9.69 15.04
C SER A 116 -15.08 -10.85 14.61
N TYR A 117 -15.47 -12.10 14.86
CA TYR A 117 -14.73 -13.28 14.39
C TYR A 117 -14.87 -13.46 12.87
N ALA A 118 -16.07 -13.28 12.32
CA ALA A 118 -16.29 -13.30 10.87
C ALA A 118 -15.43 -12.26 10.15
N ASP A 119 -15.44 -11.01 10.62
CA ASP A 119 -14.59 -9.93 10.08
C ASP A 119 -13.09 -10.27 10.17
N PHE A 120 -12.67 -10.93 11.26
CA PHE A 120 -11.30 -11.40 11.42
C PHE A 120 -10.93 -12.46 10.38
N LEU A 121 -11.82 -13.43 10.09
CA LEU A 121 -11.58 -14.47 9.11
C LEU A 121 -11.42 -13.88 7.70
N GLU A 122 -12.25 -12.90 7.33
CA GLU A 122 -12.12 -12.18 6.07
C GLU A 122 -10.78 -11.45 5.95
N LYS A 123 -10.38 -10.71 7.00
CA LYS A 123 -9.08 -10.03 7.06
C LYS A 123 -7.91 -11.01 6.95
N ARG A 124 -7.99 -12.15 7.64
CA ARG A 124 -6.96 -13.19 7.58
C ARG A 124 -6.85 -13.78 6.18
N GLN A 125 -7.98 -14.06 5.53
CA GLN A 125 -7.98 -14.57 4.15
C GLN A 125 -7.38 -13.56 3.17
N ALA A 126 -7.70 -12.27 3.31
CA ALA A 126 -7.12 -11.22 2.48
C ALA A 126 -5.61 -11.09 2.69
N TYR A 127 -5.14 -11.17 3.94
CA TYR A 127 -3.72 -11.14 4.28
C TYR A 127 -2.96 -12.34 3.69
N LEU A 128 -3.52 -13.55 3.77
CA LEU A 128 -2.92 -14.74 3.16
C LEU A 128 -2.78 -14.59 1.63
N LYS A 129 -3.83 -14.11 0.96
CA LYS A 129 -3.80 -13.84 -0.49
C LYS A 129 -2.72 -12.83 -0.87
N ASP A 130 -2.51 -11.79 -0.05
CA ASP A 130 -1.42 -10.83 -0.27
C ASP A 130 -0.04 -11.49 -0.12
N LEU A 131 0.17 -12.32 0.90
CA LEU A 131 1.42 -13.05 1.07
C LEU A 131 1.70 -14.02 -0.08
N GLU A 132 0.68 -14.75 -0.53
CA GLU A 132 0.76 -15.66 -1.68
C GLU A 132 1.13 -14.90 -2.97
N LEU A 133 0.54 -13.72 -3.20
CA LEU A 133 0.88 -12.88 -4.34
C LEU A 133 2.33 -12.36 -4.28
N ARG A 134 2.79 -11.93 -3.10
CA ARG A 134 4.18 -11.49 -2.91
C ARG A 134 5.16 -12.64 -3.15
N LEU A 135 4.82 -13.84 -2.69
CA LEU A 135 5.62 -15.04 -2.93
C LEU A 135 5.66 -15.37 -4.42
N LEU A 136 4.51 -15.34 -5.11
CA LEU A 136 4.42 -15.55 -6.55
C LEU A 136 5.31 -14.56 -7.30
N ILE A 137 5.24 -13.26 -6.97
CA ILE A 137 6.06 -12.22 -7.61
C ILE A 137 7.56 -12.53 -7.45
N LYS A 138 8.00 -12.87 -6.24
CA LYS A 138 9.41 -13.21 -5.95
C LYS A 138 9.86 -14.47 -6.68
N LYS A 139 9.06 -15.54 -6.63
CA LYS A 139 9.33 -16.81 -7.31
C LYS A 139 9.43 -16.60 -8.82
N SER A 140 8.47 -15.90 -9.41
CA SER A 140 8.42 -15.58 -10.83
C SER A 140 9.60 -14.73 -11.30
N ALA A 141 10.04 -13.76 -10.50
CA ALA A 141 11.24 -12.98 -10.79
C ALA A 141 12.50 -13.84 -10.81
N TRP A 142 12.65 -14.74 -9.82
CA TRP A 142 13.76 -15.70 -9.80
C TRP A 142 13.72 -16.64 -11.01
N LEU A 143 12.55 -17.20 -11.35
CA LEU A 143 12.38 -18.05 -12.52
C LEU A 143 12.80 -17.33 -13.81
N GLY A 144 12.24 -16.15 -14.07
CA GLY A 144 12.56 -15.37 -15.27
C GLY A 144 14.03 -14.97 -15.38
N ASN A 145 14.70 -14.69 -14.26
CA ASN A 145 16.13 -14.36 -14.26
C ASN A 145 17.03 -15.57 -14.55
N ASN A 146 16.55 -16.79 -14.31
CA ASN A 146 17.32 -18.02 -14.47
C ASN A 146 17.03 -18.78 -15.78
N THR A 147 16.02 -18.36 -16.56
CA THR A 147 15.63 -19.01 -17.84
C THR A 147 16.82 -19.32 -18.75
N VAL A 148 17.71 -18.35 -18.98
CA VAL A 148 18.87 -18.52 -19.87
C VAL A 148 19.84 -19.59 -19.36
N LEU A 149 20.05 -19.68 -18.06
CA LEU A 149 20.96 -20.67 -17.47
C LEU A 149 20.37 -22.08 -17.61
N TYR A 150 19.09 -22.25 -17.28
CA TYR A 150 18.42 -23.54 -17.42
C TYR A 150 18.31 -23.98 -18.88
N ASP A 151 18.10 -23.06 -19.83
CA ASP A 151 18.13 -23.36 -21.26
C ASP A 151 19.50 -23.87 -21.72
N LYS A 152 20.59 -23.32 -21.17
CA LYS A 152 21.95 -23.82 -21.45
C LYS A 152 22.16 -25.23 -20.89
N ILE A 153 21.71 -25.50 -19.66
CA ILE A 153 21.79 -26.83 -19.05
C ILE A 153 21.04 -27.86 -19.91
N LYS A 154 19.82 -27.54 -20.34
CA LYS A 154 19.02 -28.40 -21.22
C LYS A 154 19.73 -28.72 -22.55
N LYS A 155 20.35 -27.71 -23.18
CA LYS A 155 21.08 -27.88 -24.44
C LYS A 155 22.36 -28.70 -24.27
N ALA A 156 22.99 -28.66 -23.10
CA ALA A 156 24.22 -29.39 -22.83
C ALA A 156 24.01 -30.90 -22.61
N ILE A 157 22.81 -31.32 -22.20
CA ILE A 157 22.48 -32.73 -21.92
C ILE A 157 21.24 -33.14 -22.74
N PRO A 158 21.38 -33.31 -24.07
CA PRO A 158 20.28 -33.76 -24.91
C PRO A 158 19.84 -35.18 -24.50
N GLY A 159 18.53 -35.39 -24.37
CA GLY A 159 17.94 -36.73 -24.16
C GLY A 159 17.73 -37.18 -22.71
N ASN A 160 18.32 -36.50 -21.70
CA ASN A 160 18.08 -36.83 -20.28
C ASN A 160 18.14 -35.62 -19.34
N TYR A 161 17.90 -34.40 -19.82
CA TYR A 161 17.96 -33.20 -18.98
C TYR A 161 17.01 -33.24 -17.77
N GLN A 162 15.91 -34.00 -17.86
CA GLN A 162 14.94 -34.16 -16.78
C GLN A 162 15.46 -35.03 -15.62
N SER A 163 16.50 -35.85 -15.82
CA SER A 163 17.16 -36.56 -14.71
C SER A 163 18.05 -35.65 -13.88
N VAL A 164 18.31 -34.43 -14.33
CA VAL A 164 19.04 -33.43 -13.54
C VAL A 164 18.07 -32.87 -12.51
N SER A 165 18.29 -33.22 -11.23
CA SER A 165 17.39 -32.95 -10.10
C SER A 165 17.00 -31.49 -9.88
N GLY A 166 17.61 -30.51 -10.57
CA GLY A 166 17.19 -29.11 -10.52
C GLY A 166 16.38 -28.64 -11.73
N VAL A 167 16.51 -29.29 -12.90
CA VAL A 167 15.86 -28.83 -14.13
C VAL A 167 14.38 -29.21 -14.14
N ARG A 168 14.04 -30.41 -13.69
CA ARG A 168 12.65 -30.85 -13.59
C ARG A 168 11.85 -29.96 -12.65
N ASP A 169 12.39 -29.69 -11.46
CA ASP A 169 11.70 -28.89 -10.44
C ASP A 169 11.58 -27.43 -10.90
N TYR A 170 12.60 -26.89 -11.57
CA TYR A 170 12.53 -25.59 -12.23
C TYR A 170 11.42 -25.52 -13.29
N GLU A 171 11.30 -26.51 -14.17
CA GLU A 171 10.24 -26.52 -15.19
C GLU A 171 8.84 -26.61 -14.58
N HIS A 172 8.68 -27.44 -13.55
CA HIS A 172 7.42 -27.54 -12.82
C HIS A 172 7.03 -26.20 -12.18
N ASP A 173 7.99 -25.58 -11.48
CA ASP A 173 7.80 -24.27 -10.87
C ASP A 173 7.51 -23.17 -11.88
N ARG A 174 8.18 -23.23 -13.04
CA ARG A 174 7.98 -22.34 -14.18
C ARG A 174 6.55 -22.42 -14.70
N GLU A 175 6.05 -23.62 -14.94
CA GLU A 175 4.69 -23.83 -15.45
C GLU A 175 3.63 -23.39 -14.44
N GLN A 176 3.78 -23.77 -13.17
CA GLN A 176 2.86 -23.34 -12.11
C GLN A 176 2.84 -21.81 -11.95
N ALA A 177 4.02 -21.18 -11.96
CA ALA A 177 4.13 -19.73 -11.86
C ALA A 177 3.47 -19.03 -13.06
N LEU A 178 3.66 -19.54 -14.28
CA LEU A 178 2.99 -19.00 -15.48
C LEU A 178 1.47 -19.06 -15.36
N GLN A 179 0.91 -20.20 -14.97
CA GLN A 179 -0.55 -20.31 -14.80
C GLN A 179 -1.07 -19.35 -13.73
N ALA A 180 -0.38 -19.23 -12.60
CA ALA A 180 -0.75 -18.31 -11.53
C ALA A 180 -0.64 -16.83 -11.97
N LEU A 181 0.38 -16.49 -12.77
CA LEU A 181 0.53 -15.14 -13.33
C LEU A 181 -0.56 -14.81 -14.36
N ILE A 182 -0.97 -15.77 -15.20
CA ILE A 182 -2.10 -15.59 -16.13
C ILE A 182 -3.37 -15.29 -15.36
N GLU A 183 -3.63 -16.02 -14.27
CA GLU A 183 -4.77 -15.75 -13.41
C GLU A 183 -4.66 -14.39 -12.70
N CYS A 184 -3.47 -14.03 -12.21
CA CYS A 184 -3.20 -12.69 -11.67
C CYS A 184 -3.54 -11.60 -12.71
N ILE A 185 -3.04 -11.73 -13.95
CA ILE A 185 -3.28 -10.76 -15.04
C ILE A 185 -4.78 -10.61 -15.29
N ARG A 186 -5.49 -11.73 -15.42
CA ARG A 186 -6.92 -11.75 -15.74
C ARG A 186 -7.76 -11.13 -14.63
N THR A 187 -7.57 -11.56 -13.39
CA THR A 187 -8.32 -11.10 -12.22
C THR A 187 -8.04 -9.65 -11.86
N SER A 188 -6.77 -9.24 -11.88
CA SER A 188 -6.39 -7.84 -11.63
C SER A 188 -6.88 -6.91 -12.73
N SER A 189 -6.84 -7.33 -13.99
CA SER A 189 -7.37 -6.55 -15.11
C SER A 189 -8.90 -6.43 -15.10
N SER A 190 -9.63 -7.48 -14.68
CA SER A 190 -11.08 -7.39 -14.49
C SER A 190 -11.45 -6.49 -13.31
N ALA A 191 -10.64 -6.49 -12.26
CA ALA A 191 -10.81 -5.62 -11.08
C ALA A 191 -10.27 -4.19 -11.28
N ASN A 192 -9.88 -3.81 -12.50
CA ASN A 192 -9.28 -2.52 -12.85
C ASN A 192 -8.00 -2.15 -12.04
N ARG A 193 -7.30 -3.15 -11.51
CA ARG A 193 -6.01 -3.00 -10.83
C ARG A 193 -4.87 -3.15 -11.85
N LEU A 194 -4.80 -2.20 -12.79
CA LEU A 194 -3.94 -2.32 -13.97
C LEU A 194 -2.44 -2.37 -13.64
N ASP A 195 -1.97 -1.75 -12.56
CA ASP A 195 -0.56 -1.83 -12.17
C ASP A 195 -0.12 -3.23 -11.72
N LEU A 196 -1.01 -3.94 -11.01
CA LEU A 196 -0.77 -5.34 -10.69
C LEU A 196 -0.82 -6.20 -11.95
N ALA A 197 -1.77 -5.95 -12.85
CA ALA A 197 -1.85 -6.65 -14.13
C ALA A 197 -0.58 -6.47 -14.97
N LYS A 198 -0.05 -5.24 -15.05
CA LYS A 198 1.23 -4.91 -15.70
C LYS A 198 2.39 -5.67 -15.07
N THR A 199 2.46 -5.69 -13.73
CA THR A 199 3.52 -6.40 -13.00
C THR A 199 3.49 -7.90 -13.31
N CYS A 200 2.32 -8.53 -13.20
CA CYS A 200 2.17 -9.96 -13.49
C CYS A 200 2.43 -10.28 -14.96
N LEU A 201 2.00 -9.43 -15.91
CA LEU A 201 2.29 -9.61 -17.34
C LEU A 201 3.78 -9.51 -17.64
N SER A 202 4.48 -8.53 -17.04
CA SER A 202 5.92 -8.37 -17.23
C SER A 202 6.70 -9.58 -16.69
N LEU A 203 6.33 -10.09 -15.52
CA LEU A 203 6.93 -11.30 -14.96
C LEU A 203 6.67 -12.52 -15.85
N ALA A 204 5.44 -12.67 -16.36
CA ALA A 204 5.10 -13.77 -17.26
C ALA A 204 5.94 -13.71 -18.54
N GLN A 205 6.13 -12.52 -19.12
CA GLN A 205 6.95 -12.30 -20.32
C GLN A 205 8.44 -12.63 -20.11
N ARG A 206 8.95 -12.45 -18.89
CA ARG A 206 10.33 -12.84 -18.55
C ARG A 206 10.50 -14.35 -18.45
N ILE A 207 9.47 -15.06 -18.01
CA ILE A 207 9.47 -16.52 -17.90
C ILE A 207 9.20 -17.18 -19.27
N ASP A 208 8.30 -16.60 -20.05
CA ASP A 208 7.89 -17.09 -21.36
C ASP A 208 7.56 -15.92 -22.30
N ARG A 209 8.32 -15.77 -23.38
CA ARG A 209 8.10 -14.69 -24.34
C ARG A 209 6.82 -14.88 -25.15
N ASP A 210 6.38 -16.13 -25.34
CA ASP A 210 5.23 -16.46 -26.16
C ASP A 210 3.90 -16.12 -25.46
N ILE A 211 3.95 -15.76 -24.17
CA ILE A 211 2.79 -15.23 -23.43
C ILE A 211 2.18 -14.01 -24.10
N GLN A 212 2.95 -13.27 -24.92
CA GLN A 212 2.43 -12.15 -25.70
C GLN A 212 1.37 -12.56 -26.73
N TYR A 213 1.35 -13.83 -27.14
CA TYR A 213 0.38 -14.39 -28.09
C TYR A 213 -0.72 -15.20 -27.40
N ASP A 214 -0.63 -15.43 -26.08
CA ASP A 214 -1.63 -16.19 -25.34
C ASP A 214 -2.99 -15.45 -25.34
N PRO A 215 -4.08 -16.09 -25.81
CA PRO A 215 -5.39 -15.46 -25.90
C PRO A 215 -5.99 -15.11 -24.52
N ARG A 216 -5.60 -15.83 -23.45
CA ARG A 216 -6.13 -15.62 -22.09
C ARG A 216 -5.75 -14.26 -21.51
N VAL A 217 -4.64 -13.68 -21.97
CA VAL A 217 -4.14 -12.36 -21.51
C VAL A 217 -4.39 -11.24 -22.52
N ALA A 218 -5.02 -11.53 -23.67
CA ALA A 218 -5.17 -10.57 -24.77
C ALA A 218 -5.99 -9.33 -24.37
N SER A 219 -7.09 -9.52 -23.64
CA SER A 219 -7.95 -8.42 -23.17
C SER A 219 -7.22 -7.52 -22.17
N ALA A 220 -6.49 -8.12 -21.23
CA ALA A 220 -5.69 -7.40 -20.25
C ALA A 220 -4.57 -6.60 -20.93
N ARG A 221 -3.85 -7.22 -21.87
CA ARG A 221 -2.82 -6.55 -22.69
C ARG A 221 -3.38 -5.35 -23.45
N LYS A 222 -4.57 -5.50 -24.06
CA LYS A 222 -5.25 -4.39 -24.73
C LYS A 222 -5.51 -3.22 -23.78
N LYS A 223 -6.08 -3.48 -22.59
CA LYS A 223 -6.34 -2.44 -21.58
C LYS A 223 -5.06 -1.75 -21.11
N ILE A 224 -4.01 -2.53 -20.81
CA ILE A 224 -2.70 -2.01 -20.40
C ILE A 224 -2.11 -1.11 -21.49
N ASN A 225 -2.17 -1.52 -22.74
CA ASN A 225 -1.66 -0.74 -23.87
C ASN A 225 -2.47 0.54 -24.10
N GLN A 226 -3.79 0.49 -23.92
CA GLN A 226 -4.66 1.67 -24.00
C GLN A 226 -4.33 2.69 -22.92
N GLU A 227 -4.16 2.24 -21.67
CA GLU A 227 -3.75 3.10 -20.56
C GLU A 227 -2.36 3.71 -20.82
N LYS A 228 -1.40 2.90 -21.26
CA LYS A 228 -0.06 3.38 -21.63
C LYS A 228 -0.12 4.47 -22.71
N ALA A 229 -0.92 4.25 -23.76
CA ALA A 229 -1.10 5.22 -24.83
C ALA A 229 -1.78 6.51 -24.34
N ALA A 230 -2.79 6.40 -23.46
CA ALA A 230 -3.46 7.54 -22.87
C ALA A 230 -2.51 8.37 -21.97
N SER A 231 -1.75 7.71 -21.09
CA SER A 231 -0.75 8.36 -20.24
C SER A 231 0.34 9.05 -21.07
N LEU A 232 0.83 8.41 -22.12
CA LEU A 232 1.82 9.01 -23.02
C LEU A 232 1.25 10.23 -23.76
N ARG A 233 0.01 10.16 -24.24
CA ARG A 233 -0.67 11.29 -24.89
C ARG A 233 -0.82 12.47 -23.92
N GLN A 234 -1.25 12.22 -22.69
CA GLN A 234 -1.37 13.25 -21.65
C GLN A 234 0.00 13.85 -21.31
N TYR A 235 1.04 13.01 -21.22
CA TYR A 235 2.41 13.47 -20.97
C TYR A 235 2.92 14.40 -22.09
N LYS A 236 2.71 14.02 -23.35
CA LYS A 236 3.06 14.86 -24.51
C LYS A 236 2.32 16.19 -24.48
N GLN A 237 1.00 16.17 -24.25
CA GLN A 237 0.20 17.40 -24.17
C GLN A 237 0.74 18.35 -23.09
N LYS A 238 0.97 17.83 -21.88
CA LYS A 238 1.54 18.62 -20.78
C LYS A 238 2.92 19.19 -21.15
N THR A 239 3.77 18.40 -21.81
CA THR A 239 5.10 18.86 -22.25
C THR A 239 4.97 20.01 -23.26
N THR A 240 4.05 19.90 -24.21
CA THR A 240 3.75 20.95 -25.19
C THR A 240 3.20 22.22 -24.53
N ASP A 241 2.32 22.10 -23.54
CA ASP A 241 1.78 23.25 -22.81
C ASP A 241 2.87 23.98 -22.03
N ILE A 242 3.74 23.24 -21.34
CA ILE A 242 4.89 23.81 -20.61
C ILE A 242 5.84 24.51 -21.59
N LEU A 243 6.16 23.87 -22.71
CA LEU A 243 7.02 24.44 -23.75
C LEU A 243 6.40 25.72 -24.34
N SER A 244 5.10 25.75 -24.59
CA SER A 244 4.38 26.93 -25.08
C SER A 244 4.47 28.10 -24.09
N ASN A 245 4.18 27.85 -22.82
CA ASN A 245 4.28 28.88 -21.77
C ASN A 245 5.72 29.40 -21.62
N LEU A 246 6.71 28.51 -21.71
CA LEU A 246 8.11 28.89 -21.64
C LEU A 246 8.53 29.77 -22.82
N ARG A 247 8.00 29.50 -24.03
CA ARG A 247 8.24 30.33 -25.23
C ARG A 247 7.60 31.72 -25.15
N GLN A 248 6.47 31.86 -24.47
CA GLN A 248 5.83 33.17 -24.27
C GLN A 248 6.63 34.07 -23.32
N GLY A 249 7.42 33.48 -22.42
CA GLY A 249 8.34 34.24 -21.59
C GLY A 249 9.07 33.39 -20.56
N TYR A 250 10.32 33.76 -20.32
CA TYR A 250 11.16 33.15 -19.30
C TYR A 250 10.86 33.76 -17.93
N SER A 251 9.63 33.58 -17.41
CA SER A 251 9.32 33.86 -16.01
C SER A 251 10.06 32.86 -15.10
N LEU A 252 10.34 33.19 -13.83
CA LEU A 252 10.96 32.24 -12.91
C LEU A 252 10.09 30.99 -12.73
N ASP A 253 8.77 31.19 -12.62
CA ASP A 253 7.77 30.12 -12.54
C ASP A 253 7.81 29.19 -13.76
N ASN A 254 7.87 29.75 -14.99
CA ASN A 254 7.96 28.94 -16.21
C ASN A 254 9.25 28.12 -16.27
N LEU A 255 10.38 28.68 -15.84
CA LEU A 255 11.66 27.97 -15.79
C LEU A 255 11.63 26.85 -14.75
N GLN A 256 11.07 27.10 -13.56
CA GLN A 256 10.94 26.10 -12.50
C GLN A 256 10.04 24.94 -12.94
N ARG A 257 8.86 25.22 -13.50
CA ARG A 257 7.94 24.18 -14.03
C ARG A 257 8.60 23.34 -15.11
N SER A 258 9.40 23.96 -15.98
CA SER A 258 10.11 23.26 -17.05
C SER A 258 11.20 22.33 -16.50
N HIS A 259 11.98 22.83 -15.54
CA HIS A 259 12.98 22.03 -14.84
C HIS A 259 12.37 20.85 -14.10
N ASP A 260 11.29 21.08 -13.35
CA ASP A 260 10.63 20.02 -12.59
C ASP A 260 10.02 18.95 -13.50
N HIS A 261 9.47 19.35 -14.65
CA HIS A 261 8.96 18.41 -15.66
C HIS A 261 10.07 17.60 -16.33
N LEU A 262 11.22 18.22 -16.63
CA LEU A 262 12.40 17.52 -17.14
C LEU A 262 12.95 16.54 -16.10
N LYS A 263 13.03 16.92 -14.84
CA LYS A 263 13.47 16.03 -13.75
C LYS A 263 12.56 14.81 -13.63
N ALA A 264 11.24 15.02 -13.61
CA ALA A 264 10.24 13.96 -13.54
C ALA A 264 10.17 13.08 -14.81
N SER A 265 10.77 13.51 -15.93
CA SER A 265 10.77 12.72 -17.17
C SER A 265 11.52 11.39 -17.03
N SER A 266 12.54 11.34 -16.16
CA SER A 266 13.33 10.14 -15.88
C SER A 266 12.50 9.01 -15.24
N ASP A 267 11.41 9.35 -14.56
CA ASP A 267 10.49 8.40 -13.93
C ASP A 267 9.42 7.87 -14.91
N PHE A 268 9.35 8.39 -16.14
CA PHE A 268 8.33 7.96 -17.10
C PHE A 268 8.74 6.62 -17.77
N PRO A 269 7.95 5.53 -17.64
CA PRO A 269 8.40 4.17 -17.95
C PRO A 269 8.82 3.90 -19.40
N SER A 270 8.34 4.69 -20.37
CA SER A 270 8.67 4.51 -21.78
C SER A 270 8.19 5.73 -22.58
N LEU A 271 9.13 6.52 -23.07
CA LEU A 271 8.90 7.64 -23.98
C LEU A 271 9.15 7.18 -25.42
N ASP A 272 8.34 7.69 -26.36
CA ASP A 272 8.60 7.50 -27.79
C ASP A 272 9.43 8.65 -28.36
N LYS A 273 9.82 8.53 -29.64
CA LYS A 273 10.69 9.49 -30.33
C LYS A 273 10.12 10.92 -30.30
N GLU A 274 8.81 11.08 -30.42
CA GLU A 274 8.15 12.38 -30.40
C GLU A 274 8.22 13.00 -29.00
N ALA A 275 7.92 12.23 -27.95
CA ALA A 275 8.01 12.72 -26.58
C ALA A 275 9.45 13.10 -26.19
N MET A 276 10.44 12.32 -26.63
CA MET A 276 11.86 12.66 -26.44
C MET A 276 12.22 13.97 -27.16
N GLY A 277 11.75 14.17 -28.40
CA GLY A 277 11.98 15.42 -29.13
C GLY A 277 11.39 16.65 -28.46
N LEU A 278 10.20 16.53 -27.84
CA LEU A 278 9.59 17.61 -27.05
C LEU A 278 10.41 17.94 -25.80
N LEU A 279 10.99 16.94 -25.12
CA LEU A 279 11.85 17.17 -23.96
C LEU A 279 13.17 17.83 -24.34
N ASP A 280 13.80 17.41 -25.43
CA ASP A 280 15.02 18.04 -25.94
C ASP A 280 14.77 19.51 -26.29
N GLU A 281 13.61 19.81 -26.87
CA GLU A 281 13.20 21.17 -27.16
C GLU A 281 12.94 22.00 -25.91
N LEU A 282 12.26 21.42 -24.92
CA LEU A 282 12.03 22.04 -23.62
C LEU A 282 13.34 22.36 -22.89
N ASP A 283 14.30 21.43 -22.87
CA ASP A 283 15.62 21.62 -22.27
C ASP A 283 16.42 22.73 -22.95
N ARG A 284 16.40 22.80 -24.29
CA ARG A 284 17.03 23.91 -25.03
C ARG A 284 16.44 25.27 -24.65
N HIS A 285 15.11 25.37 -24.59
CA HIS A 285 14.45 26.62 -24.20
C HIS A 285 14.68 26.97 -22.73
N LEU A 286 14.73 25.98 -21.83
CA LEU A 286 15.06 26.19 -20.42
C LEU A 286 16.46 26.79 -20.28
N LYS A 287 17.46 26.20 -20.95
CA LYS A 287 18.84 26.70 -20.95
C LYS A 287 18.93 28.13 -21.51
N ALA A 288 18.25 28.41 -22.62
CA ALA A 288 18.19 29.76 -23.19
C ALA A 288 17.55 30.77 -22.22
N GLY A 289 16.48 30.38 -21.53
CA GLY A 289 15.78 31.23 -20.58
C GLY A 289 16.57 31.53 -19.30
N ILE A 290 17.32 30.55 -18.81
CA ILE A 290 18.28 30.76 -17.72
C ILE A 290 19.33 31.78 -18.15
N GLU A 291 19.94 31.63 -19.33
CA GLU A 291 20.95 32.55 -19.83
C GLU A 291 20.39 33.98 -20.03
N GLN A 292 19.18 34.11 -20.57
CA GLN A 292 18.53 35.42 -20.74
C GLN A 292 18.27 36.12 -19.39
N ARG A 293 17.82 35.38 -18.36
CA ARG A 293 17.64 35.94 -17.02
C ARG A 293 18.97 36.29 -16.35
N MET A 294 19.99 35.45 -16.52
CA MET A 294 21.34 35.73 -16.06
C MET A 294 21.86 37.03 -16.66
N GLU A 295 21.65 37.26 -17.96
CA GLU A 295 22.05 38.49 -18.64
C GLU A 295 21.23 39.71 -18.18
N SER A 296 19.93 39.54 -17.93
CA SER A 296 19.09 40.60 -17.37
C SER A 296 19.57 41.04 -15.97
N ALA A 297 19.91 40.07 -15.11
CA ALA A 297 20.50 40.33 -13.81
C ALA A 297 21.89 40.96 -13.91
N ARG A 298 22.71 40.55 -14.90
CA ARG A 298 24.00 41.19 -15.18
C ARG A 298 23.84 42.67 -15.55
N ARG A 299 22.81 43.05 -16.32
CA ARG A 299 22.52 44.46 -16.62
C ARG A 299 22.15 45.26 -15.36
N LEU A 300 21.33 44.67 -14.47
CA LEU A 300 21.02 45.28 -13.17
C LEU A 300 22.29 45.49 -12.34
N TYR A 301 23.16 44.48 -12.29
CA TYR A 301 24.44 44.54 -11.60
C TYR A 301 25.32 45.68 -12.14
N SER A 302 25.49 45.78 -13.45
CA SER A 302 26.28 46.84 -14.08
C SER A 302 25.74 48.25 -13.83
N ASN A 303 24.42 48.37 -13.61
CA ASN A 303 23.75 49.63 -13.26
C ASN A 303 23.76 49.92 -11.75
N GLY A 304 24.58 49.20 -10.97
CA GLY A 304 24.69 49.39 -9.51
C GLY A 304 23.57 48.77 -8.68
N LYS A 305 22.57 48.14 -9.30
CA LYS A 305 21.45 47.45 -8.61
C LYS A 305 21.86 46.03 -8.21
N ILE A 306 22.91 45.92 -7.39
CA ILE A 306 23.58 44.65 -7.07
C ILE A 306 22.68 43.69 -6.30
N GLU A 307 21.89 44.19 -5.35
CA GLU A 307 20.98 43.37 -4.54
C GLU A 307 19.87 42.73 -5.39
N HIS A 308 19.25 43.49 -6.30
CA HIS A 308 18.26 42.97 -7.23
C HIS A 308 18.85 41.94 -8.22
N ALA A 309 20.08 42.17 -8.69
CA ALA A 309 20.77 41.20 -9.54
C ALA A 309 21.02 39.88 -8.80
N LEU A 310 21.49 39.97 -7.55
CA LEU A 310 21.75 38.82 -6.69
C LEU A 310 20.48 38.00 -6.43
N GLN A 311 19.36 38.64 -6.08
CA GLN A 311 18.07 37.96 -5.89
C GLN A 311 17.66 37.13 -7.12
N ILE A 312 17.83 37.67 -8.32
CA ILE A 312 17.52 36.93 -9.55
C ILE A 312 18.48 35.74 -9.72
N TRP A 313 19.78 35.92 -9.50
CA TRP A 313 20.74 34.82 -9.64
C TRP A 313 20.52 33.72 -8.60
N GLU A 314 20.28 34.05 -7.33
CA GLU A 314 19.96 33.08 -6.28
C GLU A 314 18.69 32.31 -6.63
N SER A 315 17.66 32.98 -7.18
CA SER A 315 16.45 32.30 -7.63
C SER A 315 16.69 31.34 -8.81
N LEU A 316 17.68 31.61 -9.67
CA LEU A 316 18.06 30.69 -10.75
C LEU A 316 18.90 29.52 -10.25
N GLN A 317 19.58 29.66 -9.11
CA GLN A 317 20.43 28.61 -8.55
C GLN A 317 19.63 27.37 -8.14
N THR A 318 18.35 27.54 -7.78
CA THR A 318 17.46 26.41 -7.48
C THR A 318 17.13 25.56 -8.72
N ILE A 319 17.28 26.12 -9.92
CA ILE A 319 16.98 25.50 -11.21
C ILE A 319 18.25 24.98 -11.87
N ALA A 320 19.38 25.67 -11.70
CA ALA A 320 20.66 25.32 -12.29
C ALA A 320 21.81 25.39 -11.25
N PRO A 321 21.79 24.51 -10.23
CA PRO A 321 22.78 24.56 -9.14
C PRO A 321 24.22 24.35 -9.61
N ASP A 322 24.40 23.55 -10.67
CA ASP A 322 25.72 23.20 -11.21
C ASP A 322 26.23 24.21 -12.26
N ASN A 323 25.51 25.32 -12.50
CA ASN A 323 25.94 26.32 -13.46
C ASN A 323 27.07 27.19 -12.90
N GLN A 324 28.31 26.88 -13.31
CA GLN A 324 29.52 27.57 -12.86
C GLN A 324 29.49 29.09 -13.11
N LYS A 325 28.93 29.53 -14.23
CA LYS A 325 28.85 30.96 -14.58
C LYS A 325 27.89 31.70 -13.64
N LEU A 326 26.75 31.09 -13.34
CA LEU A 326 25.77 31.61 -12.38
C LEU A 326 26.38 31.74 -10.98
N ASN A 327 27.01 30.67 -10.49
CA ASN A 327 27.65 30.65 -9.17
C ASN A 327 28.74 31.73 -9.07
N GLY A 328 29.55 31.90 -10.12
CA GLY A 328 30.56 32.96 -10.17
C GLY A 328 29.99 34.39 -10.11
N TYR A 329 28.78 34.63 -10.63
CA TYR A 329 28.09 35.92 -10.52
C TYR A 329 27.55 36.16 -9.10
N ILE A 330 26.93 35.15 -8.49
CA ILE A 330 26.44 35.17 -7.10
C ILE A 330 27.59 35.52 -6.14
N ASP A 331 28.69 34.79 -6.23
CA ASP A 331 29.88 34.99 -5.39
C ASP A 331 30.44 36.42 -5.51
N ARG A 332 30.46 36.96 -6.73
CA ARG A 332 30.96 38.32 -6.98
C ARG A 332 30.04 39.35 -6.36
N ALA A 333 28.72 39.23 -6.52
CA ALA A 333 27.77 40.14 -5.90
C ALA A 333 27.85 40.13 -4.37
N HIS A 334 27.93 38.96 -3.74
CA HIS A 334 28.13 38.88 -2.29
C HIS A 334 29.39 39.61 -1.84
N ARG A 335 30.52 39.44 -2.53
CA ARG A 335 31.77 40.14 -2.19
C ARG A 335 31.63 41.66 -2.29
N VAL A 336 30.94 42.17 -3.30
CA VAL A 336 30.74 43.62 -3.45
C VAL A 336 29.80 44.16 -2.37
N LEU A 337 28.67 43.50 -2.10
CA LEU A 337 27.74 43.89 -1.04
C LEU A 337 28.42 43.89 0.33
N LYS A 338 29.25 42.89 0.62
CA LYS A 338 30.05 42.85 1.86
C LYS A 338 30.98 44.06 1.98
N LYS A 339 31.68 44.44 0.89
CA LYS A 339 32.56 45.62 0.89
C LYS A 339 31.77 46.92 1.08
N LEU A 340 30.62 47.07 0.42
CA LEU A 340 29.76 48.25 0.56
C LEU A 340 29.27 48.43 2.01
N ARG A 341 28.84 47.35 2.67
CA ARG A 341 28.45 47.39 4.10
C ARG A 341 29.61 47.79 5.00
N GLN A 342 30.80 47.22 4.77
CA GLN A 342 32.00 47.58 5.54
C GLN A 342 32.42 49.04 5.37
N LEU A 343 32.14 49.66 4.22
CA LEU A 343 32.38 51.08 4.01
C LEU A 343 31.34 51.93 4.74
N GLN A 344 30.05 51.54 4.67
CA GLN A 344 28.97 52.22 5.41
C GLN A 344 29.16 52.15 6.93
N GLU A 345 29.65 51.03 7.48
CA GLU A 345 29.94 50.86 8.91
C GLU A 345 31.17 51.67 9.38
N LYS A 346 32.09 52.00 8.48
CA LYS A 346 33.29 52.79 8.78
C LYS A 346 33.07 54.30 8.68
N GLU A 347 31.95 54.75 8.11
CA GLU A 347 31.52 56.15 8.06
C GLU A 347 30.27 56.43 8.94
N PRO A 348 30.32 56.33 10.29
CA PRO A 348 29.23 56.81 11.13
C PRO A 348 29.35 58.33 11.28
N GLY A 349 28.87 59.10 10.30
CA GLY A 349 28.78 60.55 10.47
C GLY A 349 28.68 61.41 9.22
N ILE A 350 27.65 61.23 8.39
CA ILE A 350 27.07 62.35 7.63
C ILE A 350 25.54 62.21 7.65
N PRO A 351 24.78 63.21 8.16
CA PRO A 351 23.32 63.16 8.20
C PRO A 351 22.70 63.04 6.81
N SER A 352 21.57 62.33 6.78
CA SER A 352 20.63 62.28 5.65
C SER A 352 20.43 63.64 5.00
N LEU A 353 20.77 63.76 3.72
CA LEU A 353 20.15 64.76 2.86
C LEU A 353 18.75 64.25 2.48
N GLN A 354 17.77 64.65 3.28
CA GLN A 354 16.44 64.88 2.78
C GLN A 354 16.48 65.92 1.64
N ASN A 355 15.65 65.67 0.64
CA ASN A 355 15.13 66.58 -0.39
C ASN A 355 16.08 66.98 -1.52
N GLN A 356 15.71 66.59 -2.75
CA GLN A 356 14.97 67.48 -3.66
C GLN A 356 14.46 66.72 -4.90
N ASN A 357 13.12 66.77 -5.07
CA ASN A 357 12.26 66.54 -6.25
C ASN A 357 12.18 65.16 -6.92
#